data_AF-A0A443RDQ7-F1
#
_entry.id   AF-A0A443RDQ7-F1
#
_cell.length_a   1.000
_cell.length_b   1.000
_cell.length_c   1.000
_cell.angle_alpha   90.00
_cell.angle_beta   90.00
_cell.angle_gamma   90.00
#
_symmetry.space_group_name_H-M   'P 1'
#
loop_
_entity.id
_entity.type
_entity.pdbx_description
1 polymer ?
#
loop_
_entity_poly.entity_id
_entity_poly.type
_entity_poly.pdbx_seq_one_letter_code
_entity_poly.pdbx_strand_id
1 'polypeptide(L)'
;MPLIVISGIPCSGKTFTAKQLQKYFTKTKNVEAIVVSDNDLIANDANRVYERYRYELYCMSKESGNTHCVIECAVPKDEAWTRNERNGQSYSRKIFDELIDRYEAPDSRNRWDSPLFVVTPEHQLNFADVFEALFNRKAPPANQSTQSQPLSETNFLYQLNEETKSIVNHILKAQEMGAVKDIAIPKTSLKLTAERVFTSVELNKYRRQFITYTKQHPTKDKQLIPTLFVQYLNGIIE
;
A
#
# COMPACT_ATOMS: atom_id res chain seq x y z
N MET A 1 -3.41 0.08 -13.50
CA MET A 1 -4.15 -0.99 -14.20
C MET A 1 -4.35 -2.16 -13.24
N PRO A 2 -5.59 -2.57 -12.94
CA PRO A 2 -5.87 -3.71 -12.07
C PRO A 2 -5.19 -5.00 -12.54
N LEU A 3 -4.82 -5.86 -11.59
CA LEU A 3 -4.16 -7.15 -11.86
C LEU A 3 -5.09 -8.31 -11.50
N ILE A 4 -5.22 -9.27 -12.41
CA ILE A 4 -5.92 -10.54 -12.18
C ILE A 4 -4.88 -11.66 -12.23
N VAL A 5 -4.81 -12.47 -11.17
CA VAL A 5 -3.96 -13.65 -11.11
C VAL A 5 -4.84 -14.89 -11.19
N ILE A 6 -4.66 -15.71 -12.23
CA ILE A 6 -5.42 -16.95 -12.41
C ILE A 6 -4.54 -18.14 -12.00
N SER A 7 -4.94 -18.82 -10.94
CA SER A 7 -4.24 -19.97 -10.36
C SER A 7 -5.01 -21.26 -10.61
N GLY A 8 -4.32 -22.40 -10.76
CA GLY A 8 -4.95 -23.71 -10.93
C GLY A 8 -3.97 -24.75 -11.49
N ILE A 9 -4.28 -26.02 -11.27
CA ILE A 9 -3.49 -27.15 -11.81
C ILE A 9 -3.43 -27.15 -13.35
N PRO A 10 -2.52 -27.90 -13.99
CA PRO A 10 -2.56 -28.09 -15.45
C PRO A 10 -3.95 -28.54 -15.92
N CYS A 11 -4.36 -28.08 -17.10
CA CYS A 11 -5.66 -28.44 -17.72
C CYS A 11 -6.94 -28.05 -16.93
N SER A 12 -6.83 -27.26 -15.86
CA SER A 12 -7.99 -26.72 -15.10
C SER A 12 -8.81 -25.67 -15.85
N GLY A 13 -8.31 -25.14 -16.97
CA GLY A 13 -9.03 -24.14 -17.78
C GLY A 13 -8.54 -22.70 -17.61
N LYS A 14 -7.40 -22.46 -16.94
CA LYS A 14 -6.81 -21.12 -16.76
C LYS A 14 -6.81 -20.25 -18.03
N THR A 15 -6.27 -20.79 -19.13
CA THR A 15 -6.18 -20.08 -20.42
C THR A 15 -7.56 -19.78 -21.00
N PHE A 16 -8.53 -20.66 -20.80
CA PHE A 16 -9.92 -20.43 -21.21
C PHE A 16 -10.53 -19.29 -20.41
N THR A 17 -10.41 -19.32 -19.08
CA THR A 17 -10.87 -18.25 -18.17
C THR A 17 -10.23 -16.91 -18.53
N ALA A 18 -8.92 -16.88 -18.76
CA ALA A 18 -8.19 -15.67 -19.17
C ALA A 18 -8.75 -15.05 -20.46
N LYS A 19 -8.99 -15.87 -21.49
CA LYS A 19 -9.54 -15.41 -22.77
C LYS A 19 -10.98 -14.92 -22.64
N GLN A 20 -11.80 -15.56 -21.81
CA GLN A 20 -13.17 -15.11 -21.56
C GLN A 20 -13.18 -13.77 -20.83
N LEU A 21 -12.36 -13.60 -19.79
CA LEU A 21 -12.19 -12.33 -19.10
C LEU A 21 -11.70 -11.24 -20.06
N GLN A 22 -10.65 -11.52 -20.84
CA GLN A 22 -10.14 -10.56 -21.83
C GLN A 22 -11.23 -10.12 -22.81
N LYS A 23 -12.00 -11.07 -23.36
CA LYS A 23 -13.12 -10.77 -24.26
C LYS A 23 -14.19 -9.94 -23.56
N TYR A 24 -14.53 -10.23 -22.31
CA TYR A 24 -15.50 -9.47 -21.54
C TYR A 24 -15.04 -8.02 -21.31
N PHE A 25 -13.83 -7.81 -20.81
CA PHE A 25 -13.31 -6.46 -20.56
C PHE A 25 -13.20 -5.64 -21.84
N THR A 26 -12.63 -6.22 -22.91
CA THR A 26 -12.44 -5.51 -24.18
C THR A 26 -13.75 -5.23 -24.90
N LYS A 27 -14.62 -6.24 -25.06
CA LYS A 27 -15.85 -6.09 -25.87
C LYS A 27 -17.04 -5.50 -25.10
N THR A 28 -17.17 -5.80 -23.81
CA THR A 28 -18.35 -5.43 -23.03
C THR A 28 -18.12 -4.18 -22.20
N LYS A 29 -16.91 -4.02 -21.63
CA LYS A 29 -16.57 -2.88 -20.77
C LYS A 29 -15.71 -1.83 -21.47
N ASN A 30 -15.27 -2.08 -22.71
CA ASN A 30 -14.37 -1.20 -23.47
C ASN A 30 -13.09 -0.84 -22.70
N VAL A 31 -12.55 -1.81 -21.96
CA VAL A 31 -11.31 -1.70 -21.19
C VAL A 31 -10.25 -2.58 -21.85
N GLU A 32 -9.07 -2.01 -22.06
CA GLU A 32 -7.92 -2.78 -22.54
C GLU A 32 -7.54 -3.87 -21.53
N ALA A 33 -7.42 -5.11 -21.99
CA ALA A 33 -7.04 -6.24 -21.17
C ALA A 33 -5.91 -7.02 -21.85
N ILE A 34 -4.74 -7.01 -21.21
CA ILE A 34 -3.54 -7.69 -21.66
C ILE A 34 -3.43 -9.02 -20.90
N VAL A 35 -3.31 -10.12 -21.64
CA VAL A 35 -3.10 -11.45 -21.07
C VAL A 35 -1.60 -11.75 -21.14
N VAL A 36 -1.00 -11.94 -19.98
CA VAL A 36 0.39 -12.39 -19.84
C VAL A 36 0.35 -13.85 -19.40
N SER A 37 1.16 -14.70 -20.03
CA SER A 37 1.22 -16.13 -19.75
C SER A 37 2.65 -16.55 -19.53
N ASP A 38 2.94 -17.11 -18.36
CA ASP A 38 4.30 -17.47 -17.94
C ASP A 38 4.68 -18.90 -18.33
N ASN A 39 4.05 -19.44 -19.38
CA ASN A 39 4.29 -20.81 -19.85
C ASN A 39 5.79 -21.04 -20.16
N ASP A 40 6.52 -20.01 -20.58
CA ASP A 40 7.95 -20.07 -20.90
C ASP A 40 8.87 -19.83 -19.68
N LEU A 41 8.36 -19.18 -18.62
CA LEU A 41 9.13 -18.89 -17.39
C LEU A 41 9.12 -20.08 -16.41
N ILE A 42 8.01 -20.82 -16.33
CA ILE A 42 7.88 -22.01 -15.47
C ILE A 42 8.70 -23.20 -16.03
N ALA A 43 8.90 -23.25 -17.35
CA ALA A 43 9.69 -24.30 -17.99
C ALA A 43 11.20 -24.25 -17.66
N ASN A 44 11.72 -23.06 -17.32
CA ASN A 44 13.16 -22.82 -17.13
C ASN A 44 13.58 -22.68 -15.65
N ASP A 45 12.64 -22.56 -14.71
CA ASP A 45 12.94 -22.36 -13.30
C ASP A 45 12.10 -23.31 -12.43
N ALA A 46 12.50 -24.59 -12.41
CA ALA A 46 11.79 -25.70 -11.77
C ALA A 46 11.67 -25.57 -10.23
N ASN A 47 12.33 -24.58 -9.63
CA ASN A 47 12.34 -24.32 -8.18
C ASN A 47 11.45 -23.14 -7.75
N ARG A 48 10.66 -22.56 -8.67
CA ARG A 48 9.73 -21.49 -8.30
C ARG A 48 8.51 -22.05 -7.56
N VAL A 49 8.33 -21.56 -6.35
CA VAL A 49 7.19 -21.80 -5.47
C VAL A 49 6.01 -20.94 -5.95
N TYR A 50 4.84 -21.55 -6.19
CA TYR A 50 3.68 -20.86 -6.77
C TYR A 50 3.15 -19.75 -5.85
N GLU A 51 3.17 -19.98 -4.53
CA GLU A 51 2.81 -18.97 -3.53
C GLU A 51 3.69 -17.72 -3.64
N ARG A 52 5.01 -17.91 -3.76
CA ARG A 52 5.97 -16.80 -3.90
C ARG A 52 5.69 -15.95 -5.13
N TYR A 53 5.34 -16.57 -6.25
CA TYR A 53 5.06 -15.83 -7.48
C TYR A 53 3.80 -14.96 -7.36
N ARG A 54 2.73 -15.51 -6.77
CA ARG A 54 1.51 -14.74 -6.48
C ARG A 54 1.81 -13.57 -5.53
N TYR A 55 2.67 -13.80 -4.53
CA TYR A 55 3.10 -12.76 -3.61
C TYR A 55 3.89 -11.64 -4.30
N GLU A 56 4.82 -11.98 -5.20
CA GLU A 56 5.60 -11.00 -5.97
C GLU A 56 4.68 -10.15 -6.86
N LEU A 57 3.74 -10.77 -7.58
CA LEU A 57 2.72 -10.08 -8.37
C LEU A 57 1.83 -9.17 -7.53
N TYR A 58 1.39 -9.64 -6.36
CA TYR A 58 0.64 -8.83 -5.41
C TYR A 58 1.45 -7.59 -4.97
N CYS A 59 2.73 -7.75 -4.64
CA CYS A 59 3.60 -6.64 -4.24
C CYS A 59 3.72 -5.59 -5.35
N MET A 60 3.93 -6.02 -6.59
CA MET A 60 4.00 -5.12 -7.75
C MET A 60 2.69 -4.35 -7.98
N SER A 61 1.55 -5.04 -7.84
CA SER A 61 0.23 -4.40 -7.97
C SER A 61 0.02 -3.31 -6.90
N LYS A 62 0.40 -3.62 -5.66
CA LYS A 62 0.29 -2.73 -4.49
C LYS A 62 1.20 -1.51 -4.61
N GLU A 63 2.43 -1.70 -5.07
CA GLU A 63 3.39 -0.60 -5.31
C GLU A 63 2.87 0.37 -6.36
N SER A 64 2.23 -0.15 -7.41
CA SER A 64 1.63 0.64 -8.49
C SER A 64 0.26 1.25 -8.11
N GLY A 65 -0.21 1.08 -6.87
CA GLY A 65 -1.51 1.58 -6.43
C GLY A 65 -2.71 0.92 -7.13
N ASN A 66 -2.54 -0.30 -7.64
CA ASN A 66 -3.55 -1.02 -8.39
C ASN A 66 -4.26 -2.06 -7.52
N THR A 67 -5.52 -2.33 -7.85
CA THR A 67 -6.27 -3.45 -7.28
C THR A 67 -5.76 -4.78 -7.82
N HIS A 68 -5.93 -5.83 -7.03
CA HIS A 68 -5.50 -7.19 -7.33
C HIS A 68 -6.61 -8.17 -6.94
N CYS A 69 -6.87 -9.17 -7.77
CA CYS A 69 -7.68 -10.32 -7.40
C CYS A 69 -7.04 -11.63 -7.84
N VAL A 70 -7.19 -12.67 -7.01
CA VAL A 70 -6.85 -14.05 -7.35
C VAL A 70 -8.13 -14.78 -7.76
N ILE A 71 -8.06 -15.50 -8.88
CA ILE A 71 -9.09 -16.39 -9.38
C ILE A 71 -8.52 -17.81 -9.38
N GLU A 72 -9.16 -18.72 -8.67
CA GLU A 72 -8.78 -20.12 -8.64
C GLU A 72 -9.60 -20.93 -9.65
N CYS A 73 -8.94 -21.72 -10.49
CA CYS A 73 -9.57 -22.74 -11.33
C CYS A 73 -9.50 -24.08 -10.59
N ALA A 74 -10.48 -24.35 -9.73
CA ALA A 74 -10.58 -25.55 -8.92
C ALA A 74 -11.28 -26.66 -9.72
N VAL A 75 -10.48 -27.57 -10.29
CA VAL A 75 -10.96 -28.72 -11.06
C VAL A 75 -10.38 -29.99 -10.47
N PRO A 76 -11.18 -31.06 -10.28
CA PRO A 76 -10.66 -32.34 -9.83
C PRO A 76 -9.58 -32.89 -10.76
N LYS A 77 -8.58 -33.56 -10.17
CA LYS A 77 -7.43 -34.13 -10.89
C LYS A 77 -7.85 -35.02 -12.07
N ASP A 78 -8.84 -35.88 -11.87
CA ASP A 78 -9.31 -36.83 -12.89
C ASP A 78 -10.00 -36.13 -14.06
N GLU A 79 -10.73 -35.05 -13.80
CA GLU A 79 -11.35 -34.26 -14.85
C GLU A 79 -10.30 -33.44 -15.63
N ALA A 80 -9.34 -32.85 -14.92
CA ALA A 80 -8.22 -32.17 -15.54
C ALA A 80 -7.40 -33.12 -16.43
N TRP A 81 -7.20 -34.38 -15.99
CA TRP A 81 -6.58 -35.43 -16.80
C TRP A 81 -7.41 -35.76 -18.04
N THR A 82 -8.72 -35.96 -17.88
CA THR A 82 -9.64 -36.18 -19.00
C THR A 82 -9.57 -35.06 -20.04
N ARG A 83 -9.45 -33.80 -19.59
CA ARG A 83 -9.26 -32.63 -20.47
C ARG A 83 -7.90 -32.65 -21.18
N ASN A 84 -6.85 -33.10 -20.52
CA ASN A 84 -5.53 -33.28 -21.13
C ASN A 84 -5.61 -34.29 -22.29
N GLU A 85 -6.23 -35.45 -22.07
CA GLU A 85 -6.41 -36.49 -23.09
C GLU A 85 -7.22 -36.00 -24.29
N ARG A 86 -8.31 -35.27 -24.05
CA ARG A 86 -9.16 -34.71 -25.11
C ARG A 86 -8.48 -33.64 -25.97
N ASN A 87 -7.56 -32.87 -25.38
CA ASN A 87 -6.91 -31.74 -26.05
C ASN A 87 -5.56 -32.10 -26.68
N GLY A 88 -5.36 -33.38 -27.04
CA GLY A 88 -4.15 -33.84 -27.73
C GLY A 88 -2.98 -34.18 -26.80
N GLN A 89 -3.24 -34.42 -25.51
CA GLN A 89 -2.30 -34.95 -24.53
C GLN A 89 -1.01 -34.12 -24.39
N SER A 90 -1.16 -32.85 -24.04
CA SER A 90 -0.04 -31.92 -23.86
C SER A 90 0.94 -32.35 -22.75
N TYR A 91 0.47 -33.16 -21.79
CA TYR A 91 1.30 -33.69 -20.69
C TYR A 91 1.25 -35.22 -20.64
N SER A 92 2.39 -35.85 -20.40
CA SER A 92 2.45 -37.27 -19.99
C SER A 92 1.89 -37.42 -18.57
N ARG A 93 1.44 -38.63 -18.21
CA ARG A 93 0.87 -38.87 -16.87
C ARG A 93 1.84 -38.52 -15.75
N LYS A 94 3.10 -38.91 -15.93
CA LYS A 94 4.19 -38.61 -14.98
C LYS A 94 4.36 -37.10 -14.78
N ILE A 95 4.51 -36.33 -15.87
CA ILE A 95 4.71 -34.87 -15.79
C ILE A 95 3.48 -34.18 -15.19
N PHE A 96 2.28 -34.65 -15.55
CA PHE A 96 1.03 -34.10 -15.02
C PHE A 96 0.93 -34.27 -13.50
N ASP A 97 1.22 -35.47 -13.00
CA ASP A 97 1.24 -35.76 -11.56
C ASP A 97 2.31 -34.92 -10.85
N GLU A 98 3.53 -34.84 -11.38
CA GLU A 98 4.62 -34.00 -10.81
C GLU A 98 4.30 -32.50 -10.80
N LEU A 99 3.51 -32.00 -11.75
CA LEU A 99 3.07 -30.60 -11.78
C LEU A 99 1.95 -30.33 -10.76
N ILE A 100 1.08 -31.30 -10.52
CA ILE A 100 0.02 -31.19 -9.50
C ILE A 100 0.63 -31.24 -8.10
N ASP A 101 1.57 -32.14 -7.86
CA ASP A 101 2.20 -32.29 -6.54
C ASP A 101 2.97 -31.03 -6.11
N ARG A 102 3.48 -30.27 -7.09
CA ARG A 102 4.13 -28.97 -6.87
C ARG A 102 3.16 -27.80 -6.77
N TYR A 103 1.90 -27.97 -7.17
CA TYR A 103 0.94 -26.88 -7.20
C TYR A 103 0.47 -26.51 -5.79
N GLU A 104 0.58 -25.24 -5.45
CA GLU A 104 0.06 -24.68 -4.20
C GLU A 104 -1.18 -23.87 -4.49
N ALA A 105 -2.34 -24.34 -4.01
CA ALA A 105 -3.60 -23.62 -4.13
C ALA A 105 -3.53 -22.27 -3.38
N PRO A 106 -4.29 -21.24 -3.83
CA PRO A 106 -4.37 -19.97 -3.12
C PRO A 106 -4.93 -20.14 -1.69
N ASP A 107 -4.31 -19.49 -0.70
CA ASP A 107 -4.73 -19.63 0.69
C ASP A 107 -5.70 -18.51 1.11
N SER A 108 -6.96 -18.89 1.38
CA SER A 108 -8.01 -17.97 1.87
C SER A 108 -7.67 -17.25 3.19
N ARG A 109 -6.77 -17.80 4.03
CA ARG A 109 -6.31 -17.18 5.28
C ARG A 109 -5.45 -15.95 5.02
N ASN A 110 -4.77 -15.91 3.88
CA ASN A 110 -3.91 -14.81 3.46
C ASN A 110 -4.73 -13.82 2.64
N ARG A 111 -4.97 -12.61 3.17
CA ARG A 111 -5.74 -11.58 2.44
C ARG A 111 -5.23 -11.30 1.03
N TRP A 112 -3.91 -11.37 0.83
CA TRP A 112 -3.27 -11.13 -0.46
C TRP A 112 -3.38 -12.31 -1.42
N ASP A 113 -3.53 -13.53 -0.89
CA ASP A 113 -3.61 -14.78 -1.66
C ASP A 113 -5.02 -15.37 -1.73
N SER A 114 -5.98 -14.73 -1.07
CA SER A 114 -7.35 -15.22 -0.98
C SER A 114 -7.99 -15.33 -2.38
N PRO A 115 -8.49 -16.53 -2.77
CA PRO A 115 -9.15 -16.72 -4.06
C PRO A 115 -10.53 -16.03 -4.01
N LEU A 116 -10.58 -14.77 -4.46
CA LEU A 116 -11.81 -13.98 -4.47
C LEU A 116 -12.90 -14.60 -5.35
N PHE A 117 -12.49 -15.37 -6.35
CA PHE A 117 -13.39 -16.13 -7.21
C PHE A 117 -12.84 -17.52 -7.44
N VAL A 118 -13.74 -18.51 -7.45
CA VAL A 118 -13.42 -19.92 -7.72
C VAL A 118 -14.25 -20.38 -8.91
N VAL A 119 -13.56 -20.90 -9.93
CA VAL A 119 -14.14 -21.49 -11.12
C VAL A 119 -14.09 -22.99 -10.99
N THR A 120 -15.27 -23.62 -11.00
CA THR A 120 -15.41 -25.08 -11.00
C THR A 120 -16.11 -25.52 -12.29
N PRO A 121 -16.11 -26.82 -12.63
CA PRO A 121 -16.87 -27.33 -13.77
C PRO A 121 -18.36 -26.99 -13.74
N GLU A 122 -18.92 -26.89 -12.53
CA GLU A 122 -20.34 -26.64 -12.28
C GLU A 122 -20.66 -25.14 -12.14
N HIS A 123 -19.68 -24.34 -11.68
CA HIS A 123 -19.85 -22.93 -11.39
C HIS A 123 -19.01 -22.05 -12.32
N GLN A 124 -19.71 -21.31 -13.18
CA GLN A 124 -19.08 -20.34 -14.07
C GLN A 124 -18.82 -19.01 -13.38
N LEU A 125 -17.73 -18.36 -13.77
CA LEU A 125 -17.31 -17.06 -13.24
C LEU A 125 -18.29 -15.95 -13.61
N ASN A 126 -18.79 -15.21 -12.62
CA ASN A 126 -19.54 -13.98 -12.89
C ASN A 126 -18.58 -12.82 -13.20
N PHE A 127 -18.46 -12.46 -14.48
CA PHE A 127 -17.54 -11.40 -14.91
C PHE A 127 -17.95 -9.99 -14.42
N ALA A 128 -19.21 -9.76 -14.08
CA ALA A 128 -19.65 -8.49 -13.50
C ALA A 128 -19.04 -8.30 -12.11
N ASP A 129 -19.09 -9.32 -11.27
CA ASP A 129 -18.53 -9.28 -9.92
C ASP A 129 -17.02 -9.11 -9.94
N VAL A 130 -16.33 -9.74 -10.90
CA VAL A 130 -14.89 -9.55 -11.12
C VAL A 130 -14.58 -8.10 -11.47
N PHE A 131 -15.38 -7.48 -12.36
CA PHE A 131 -15.21 -6.07 -12.69
C PHE A 131 -15.40 -5.19 -11.46
N GLU A 132 -16.45 -5.41 -10.66
CA GLU A 132 -16.68 -4.63 -9.45
C GLU A 132 -15.55 -4.78 -8.43
N ALA A 133 -15.04 -6.00 -8.24
CA ALA A 133 -13.93 -6.25 -7.32
C ALA A 133 -12.64 -5.52 -7.72
N LEU A 134 -12.43 -5.27 -9.03
CA LEU A 134 -11.25 -4.59 -9.54
C LEU A 134 -11.41 -3.06 -9.58
N PHE A 135 -12.56 -2.54 -9.99
CA PHE A 135 -12.73 -1.11 -10.25
C PHE A 135 -13.46 -0.35 -9.14
N ASN A 136 -14.29 -1.02 -8.34
CA ASN A 136 -15.08 -0.37 -7.29
C ASN A 136 -14.47 -0.54 -5.88
N ARG A 137 -13.39 -1.30 -5.73
CA ARG A 137 -12.65 -1.44 -4.46
C ARG A 137 -11.48 -0.48 -4.39
N LYS A 138 -11.20 0.02 -3.19
CA LYS A 138 -9.99 0.82 -2.93
C LYS A 138 -8.76 -0.06 -3.00
N ALA A 139 -7.76 0.33 -3.79
CA ALA A 139 -6.48 -0.37 -3.87
C ALA A 139 -5.78 -0.44 -2.50
N PRO A 140 -5.03 -1.52 -2.20
CA PRO A 140 -4.24 -1.60 -0.98
C PRO A 140 -3.22 -0.45 -0.94
N PRO A 141 -3.02 0.23 0.21
CA PRO A 141 -2.05 1.30 0.31
C PRO A 141 -0.63 0.75 0.12
N ALA A 142 0.19 1.42 -0.69
CA ALA A 142 1.60 1.02 -0.87
C ALA A 142 2.34 0.94 0.48
N ASN A 143 3.33 0.06 0.57
CA ASN A 143 4.12 -0.10 1.79
C ASN A 143 4.82 1.24 2.13
N GLN A 144 4.66 1.73 3.36
CA GLN A 144 5.28 3.00 3.78
C GLN A 144 6.80 2.96 3.72
N SER A 145 7.41 1.76 3.82
CA SER A 145 8.86 1.55 3.73
C SER A 145 9.43 1.71 2.32
N THR A 146 8.60 1.57 1.27
CA THR A 146 9.01 1.69 -0.14
C THR A 146 8.47 2.95 -0.81
N GLN A 147 7.61 3.72 -0.13
CA GLN A 147 7.23 5.04 -0.60
C GLN A 147 8.41 5.99 -0.42
N SER A 148 8.93 6.51 -1.52
CA SER A 148 9.80 7.69 -1.46
C SER A 148 9.01 8.77 -0.72
N GLN A 149 9.56 9.26 0.39
CA GLN A 149 8.95 10.41 1.06
C GLN A 149 8.78 11.50 0.00
N PRO A 150 7.60 12.13 -0.10
CA PRO A 150 7.47 13.29 -0.96
C PRO A 150 8.61 14.23 -0.59
N LEU A 151 9.31 14.76 -1.59
CA LEU A 151 10.36 15.76 -1.43
C LEU A 151 9.71 16.97 -0.76
N SER A 152 9.56 16.92 0.57
CA SER A 152 9.19 18.08 1.37
C SER A 152 10.20 19.13 1.00
N GLU A 153 9.72 20.31 0.58
CA GLU A 153 10.58 21.44 0.21
C GLU A 153 11.80 21.44 1.11
N THR A 154 12.98 21.24 0.53
CA THR A 154 14.21 20.68 1.12
C THR A 154 14.73 21.39 2.38
N ASN A 155 14.03 22.45 2.82
CA ASN A 155 14.36 23.34 3.90
C ASN A 155 13.24 23.54 4.95
N PHE A 156 11.99 23.12 4.72
CA PHE A 156 10.89 23.43 5.65
C PHE A 156 11.05 22.73 7.00
N LEU A 157 11.30 21.42 7.01
CA LEU A 157 11.48 20.66 8.25
C LEU A 157 12.72 21.09 9.03
N TYR A 158 13.78 21.48 8.32
CA TYR A 158 14.98 22.02 8.92
C TYR A 158 14.68 23.36 9.62
N GLN A 159 14.07 24.30 8.90
CA GLN A 159 13.67 25.60 9.45
C GLN A 159 12.69 25.48 10.61
N LEU A 160 11.70 24.59 10.51
CA LEU A 160 10.75 24.32 11.59
C LEU A 160 11.47 23.86 12.86
N ASN A 161 12.44 22.96 12.75
CA ASN A 161 13.21 22.48 13.88
C ASN A 161 14.10 23.58 14.48
N GLU A 162 14.79 24.35 13.64
CA GLU A 162 15.70 25.41 14.08
C GLU A 162 14.95 26.56 14.76
N GLU A 163 13.88 27.07 14.14
CA GLU A 163 13.10 28.18 14.71
C GLU A 163 12.42 27.78 16.03
N THR A 164 11.78 26.60 16.08
CA THR A 164 11.14 26.14 17.33
C THR A 164 12.14 25.90 18.45
N LYS A 165 13.34 25.39 18.13
CA LYS A 165 14.42 25.19 19.11
C LYS A 165 14.97 26.54 19.61
N SER A 166 15.14 27.50 18.71
CA SER A 166 15.57 28.86 19.05
C SER A 166 14.61 29.51 20.04
N ILE A 167 13.29 29.38 19.81
CA ILE A 167 12.26 29.92 20.69
C ILE A 167 12.27 29.25 22.07
N VAL A 168 12.37 27.91 22.14
CA VAL A 168 12.48 27.20 23.43
C VAL A 168 13.70 27.68 24.23
N ASN A 169 14.86 27.82 23.59
CA ASN A 169 16.06 28.33 24.26
C ASN A 169 15.90 29.78 24.71
N HIS A 170 15.19 30.62 23.94
CA HIS A 170 14.92 31.99 24.31
C HIS A 170 14.01 32.08 25.55
N ILE A 171 12.95 31.25 25.61
CA ILE A 171 12.04 31.18 26.75
C ILE A 171 12.80 30.76 28.01
N LEU A 172 13.63 29.71 27.92
CA LEU A 172 14.41 29.24 29.07
C LEU A 172 15.38 30.30 29.60
N LYS A 173 16.08 31.01 28.70
CA LYS A 173 16.97 32.12 29.09
C LYS A 173 16.22 33.28 29.75
N ALA A 174 15.06 33.64 29.22
CA ALA A 174 14.24 34.69 29.81
C ALA A 174 13.76 34.31 31.22
N GLN A 175 13.41 33.03 31.42
CA GLN A 175 13.02 32.49 32.73
C GLN A 175 14.17 32.48 33.73
N GLU A 176 15.40 32.17 33.29
CA GLU A 176 16.61 32.29 34.12
C GLU A 176 16.86 33.74 34.58
N MET A 177 16.50 34.73 33.74
CA MET A 177 16.58 36.16 34.06
C MET A 177 15.39 36.68 34.89
N GLY A 178 14.49 35.79 35.33
CA GLY A 178 13.34 36.14 36.18
C GLY A 178 12.10 36.61 35.42
N ALA A 179 12.09 36.56 34.08
CA ALA A 179 10.90 36.89 33.29
C ALA A 179 9.93 35.69 33.28
N VAL A 180 8.80 35.83 33.96
CA VAL A 180 7.76 34.79 34.04
C VAL A 180 6.60 35.08 33.09
N LYS A 181 6.22 36.35 32.94
CA LYS A 181 5.05 36.78 32.17
C LYS A 181 5.46 37.67 30.99
N ASP A 182 4.71 37.56 29.89
CA ASP A 182 4.84 38.36 28.67
C ASP A 182 6.25 38.36 28.08
N ILE A 183 6.83 37.17 27.93
CA ILE A 183 8.17 36.99 27.35
C ILE A 183 8.10 37.37 25.86
N ALA A 184 8.87 38.39 25.46
CA ALA A 184 9.01 38.79 24.08
C ALA A 184 9.79 37.73 23.29
N ILE A 185 9.28 37.31 22.13
CA ILE A 185 9.91 36.28 21.30
C ILE A 185 10.44 36.92 20.01
N PRO A 186 11.69 36.64 19.62
CA PRO A 186 12.25 37.16 18.37
C PRO A 186 11.45 36.72 17.14
N LYS A 187 11.38 37.60 16.13
CA LYS A 187 10.66 37.35 14.85
C LYS A 187 9.14 37.22 14.96
N THR A 188 8.56 37.53 16.12
CA THR A 188 7.12 37.56 16.33
C THR A 188 6.70 38.82 17.07
N SER A 189 5.54 39.38 16.70
CA SER A 189 4.89 40.43 17.50
C SER A 189 4.17 39.89 18.74
N LEU A 190 4.00 38.57 18.82
CA LEU A 190 3.33 37.90 19.93
C LEU A 190 4.29 37.68 21.11
N LYS A 191 3.74 37.80 22.31
CA LYS A 191 4.42 37.48 23.56
C LYS A 191 3.90 36.15 24.10
N LEU A 192 4.76 35.43 24.81
CA LEU A 192 4.33 34.27 25.59
C LEU A 192 3.79 34.75 26.93
N THR A 193 2.49 34.56 27.14
CA THR A 193 1.82 34.96 28.38
C THR A 193 1.73 33.74 29.29
N ALA A 194 2.79 33.49 30.04
CA ALA A 194 2.87 32.38 30.99
C ALA A 194 2.59 32.87 32.42
N GLU A 195 1.84 32.07 33.20
CA GLU A 195 1.62 32.31 34.63
C GLU A 195 2.67 31.62 35.52
N ARG A 196 3.44 30.69 34.94
CA ARG A 196 4.45 29.89 35.63
C ARG A 196 5.71 29.71 34.79
N VAL A 197 6.78 29.31 35.46
CA VAL A 197 8.01 28.87 34.79
C VAL A 197 7.81 27.49 34.17
N PHE A 198 8.43 27.25 33.02
CA PHE A 198 8.38 25.99 32.30
C PHE A 198 9.73 25.30 32.34
N THR A 199 9.70 23.99 32.50
CA THR A 199 10.92 23.18 32.41
C THR A 199 11.30 22.95 30.95
N SER A 200 12.59 22.71 30.71
CA SER A 200 13.08 22.29 29.39
C SER A 200 12.36 21.04 28.87
N VAL A 201 11.94 20.14 29.77
CA VAL A 201 11.22 18.90 29.42
C VAL A 201 9.82 19.22 28.89
N GLU A 202 9.08 20.11 29.54
CA GLU A 202 7.73 20.52 29.11
C GLU A 202 7.78 21.26 27.76
N LEU A 203 8.67 22.23 27.61
CA LEU A 203 8.79 22.99 26.35
C LEU A 203 9.19 22.07 25.19
N ASN A 204 10.10 21.12 25.41
CA ASN A 204 10.47 20.15 24.39
C ASN A 204 9.35 19.14 24.08
N LYS A 205 8.49 18.82 25.06
CA LYS A 205 7.28 18.02 24.84
C LYS A 205 6.31 18.76 23.91
N TYR A 206 5.99 20.02 24.19
CA TYR A 206 5.11 20.84 23.34
C TYR A 206 5.72 21.07 21.95
N ARG A 207 7.04 21.30 21.87
CA ARG A 207 7.77 21.39 20.59
C ARG A 207 7.57 20.14 19.73
N ARG A 208 7.70 18.94 20.30
CA ARG A 208 7.49 17.67 19.56
C ARG A 208 6.06 17.50 19.09
N GLN A 209 5.09 17.92 19.90
CA GLN A 209 3.67 17.87 19.53
C GLN A 209 3.37 18.84 18.37
N PHE A 210 3.86 20.07 18.46
CA PHE A 210 3.75 21.05 17.38
C PHE A 210 4.38 20.57 16.08
N ILE A 211 5.61 20.05 16.12
CA ILE A 211 6.29 19.52 14.92
C ILE A 211 5.48 18.39 14.28
N THR A 212 4.93 17.48 15.08
CA THR A 212 4.08 16.39 14.56
C THR A 212 2.83 16.93 13.88
N TYR A 213 2.18 17.95 14.47
CA TYR A 213 1.01 18.61 13.91
C TYR A 213 1.33 19.34 12.60
N THR A 214 2.38 20.15 12.56
CA THR A 214 2.80 20.91 11.37
C THR A 214 3.29 20.02 10.23
N LYS A 215 3.82 18.82 10.54
CA LYS A 215 4.13 17.81 9.51
C LYS A 215 2.88 17.32 8.78
N GLN A 216 1.75 17.22 9.47
CA GLN A 216 0.48 16.82 8.87
C GLN A 216 -0.20 17.99 8.14
N HIS A 217 0.07 19.22 8.58
CA HIS A 217 -0.48 20.46 8.01
C HIS A 217 0.62 21.49 7.74
N PRO A 218 1.42 21.32 6.66
CA PRO A 218 2.53 22.22 6.37
C PRO A 218 2.02 23.63 6.02
N THR A 219 2.69 24.65 6.55
CA THR A 219 2.40 26.05 6.22
C THR A 219 3.16 26.46 4.97
N LYS A 220 2.51 27.16 4.05
CA LYS A 220 3.15 27.66 2.82
C LYS A 220 4.16 28.78 3.11
N ASP A 221 3.93 29.55 4.17
CA ASP A 221 4.82 30.63 4.60
C ASP A 221 5.67 30.17 5.79
N LYS A 222 6.99 30.22 5.60
CA LYS A 222 8.00 29.80 6.59
C LYS A 222 8.24 30.88 7.64
N GLN A 223 7.97 32.14 7.31
CA GLN A 223 8.12 33.26 8.24
C GLN A 223 7.07 33.23 9.36
N LEU A 224 5.98 32.50 9.17
CA LEU A 224 4.92 32.34 10.17
C LEU A 224 5.23 31.26 11.21
N ILE A 225 6.26 30.43 11.02
CA ILE A 225 6.59 29.33 11.94
C ILE A 225 6.76 29.84 13.39
N PRO A 226 7.53 30.91 13.65
CA PRO A 226 7.63 31.48 14.99
C PRO A 226 6.27 31.88 15.56
N THR A 227 5.47 32.62 14.80
CA THR A 227 4.15 33.12 15.24
C THR A 227 3.21 31.99 15.61
N LEU A 228 3.14 30.96 14.77
CA LEU A 228 2.27 29.80 14.97
C LEU A 228 2.70 28.97 16.19
N PHE A 229 4.00 28.83 16.42
CA PHE A 229 4.49 28.11 17.59
C PHE A 229 4.15 28.86 18.89
N VAL A 230 4.29 30.18 18.91
CA VAL A 230 3.90 31.00 20.08
C VAL A 230 2.40 30.96 20.32
N GLN A 231 1.57 31.03 19.28
CA GLN A 231 0.12 30.86 19.39
C GLN A 231 -0.25 29.50 19.95
N TYR A 232 0.39 28.43 19.46
CA TYR A 232 0.18 27.08 19.95
C TYR A 232 0.56 26.93 21.42
N LEU A 233 1.68 27.52 21.84
CA LEU A 233 2.09 27.53 23.25
C LEU A 233 1.06 28.28 24.10
N ASN A 234 0.67 29.50 23.71
CA ASN A 234 -0.35 30.27 24.45
C ASN A 234 -1.67 29.49 24.58
N GLY A 235 -2.13 28.81 23.52
CA GLY A 235 -3.36 28.00 23.57
C GLY A 235 -3.28 26.71 24.41
N ILE A 236 -2.08 26.30 24.84
CA ILE A 236 -1.88 25.18 25.79
C ILE A 236 -1.64 25.69 27.22
N ILE A 237 -1.18 26.94 27.33
CA ILE A 237 -0.71 27.53 28.57
C ILE A 237 -1.77 28.41 29.24
N GLU A 238 -2.79 28.85 28.49
CA GLU A 238 -4.11 29.25 29.04
C GLU A 238 -4.77 28.09 29.80
#